data_AF-A0A8H4UZT5-F1
#
_entry.id   AF-A0A8H4UZT5-F1
#
_cell.length_a   1.000
_cell.length_b   1.000
_cell.length_c   1.000
_cell.angle_alpha   90.00
_cell.angle_beta   90.00
_cell.angle_gamma   90.00
#
_symmetry.space_group_name_H-M   'P 1'
#
loop_
_entity.id
_entity.type
_entity.pdbx_description
1 polymer ?
#
loop_
_entity_poly.entity_id
_entity_poly.type
_entity_poly.pdbx_seq_one_letter_code
_entity_poly.pdbx_strand_id
1 'polypeptide(L)'
;MSAGRLTYTWLVDGRAAKISAPKFINRVEKWIVSKIHDPVMFPTDPVQGAPHTFASGDVSTPPATTPIAAGPTNLNASLTTLAGQDWIGKSSGFPPTFYKDCQGIMKQMFRCYAHLYHGHWLDPFWHINRHEMLNMCFVHFVTVAKYYKLVADKEM
;
A
#
# COMPACT_ATOMS: atom_id res chain seq x y z
N MET A 1 2.66 -21.30 9.00
CA MET A 1 2.56 -19.89 9.43
C MET A 1 1.25 -19.72 10.18
N SER A 2 1.25 -19.45 11.49
CA SER A 2 0.02 -19.39 12.31
C SER A 2 0.04 -18.23 13.30
N ALA A 3 -1.14 -17.75 13.67
CA ALA A 3 -1.34 -16.76 14.72
C ALA A 3 -2.49 -17.26 15.61
N GLY A 4 -2.13 -17.89 16.73
CA GLY A 4 -3.09 -18.60 17.58
C GLY A 4 -3.83 -19.69 16.81
N ARG A 5 -5.15 -19.55 16.67
CA ARG A 5 -6.01 -20.50 15.94
C ARG A 5 -6.01 -20.28 14.42
N LEU A 6 -5.52 -19.14 13.95
CA LEU A 6 -5.48 -18.81 12.53
C LEU A 6 -4.23 -19.41 11.87
N THR A 7 -4.40 -19.97 10.67
CA THR A 7 -3.29 -20.48 9.85
C THR A 7 -3.28 -19.76 8.52
N TYR A 8 -2.16 -19.12 8.19
CA TYR A 8 -1.97 -18.44 6.91
C TYR A 8 -1.42 -19.41 5.86
N THR A 9 -2.01 -19.37 4.67
CA THR A 9 -1.58 -20.11 3.49
C THR A 9 -0.90 -19.20 2.48
N TRP A 10 -0.04 -19.76 1.65
CA TRP A 10 0.60 -19.05 0.56
C TRP A 10 0.27 -19.74 -0.78
N LEU A 11 0.26 -18.98 -1.87
CA LEU A 11 0.07 -19.55 -3.21
C LEU A 11 1.37 -20.20 -3.70
N VAL A 12 1.32 -21.52 -3.90
CA VAL A 12 2.39 -22.32 -4.50
C VAL A 12 1.80 -22.94 -5.76
N ASP A 13 2.38 -22.64 -6.92
CA ASP A 13 1.91 -23.12 -8.22
C ASP A 13 0.41 -22.84 -8.47
N GLY A 14 -0.03 -21.63 -8.09
CA GLY A 14 -1.41 -21.17 -8.22
C GLY A 14 -2.39 -21.77 -7.20
N ARG A 15 -1.96 -22.67 -6.31
CA ARG A 15 -2.81 -23.30 -5.30
C ARG A 15 -2.44 -22.84 -3.89
N ALA A 16 -3.45 -22.65 -3.04
CA ALA A 16 -3.22 -22.32 -1.64
C ALA A 16 -2.61 -23.52 -0.90
N ALA A 17 -1.39 -23.33 -0.38
CA ALA A 17 -0.66 -24.36 0.34
C ALA A 17 -0.26 -23.88 1.74
N LYS A 18 -0.26 -24.81 2.70
CA LYS A 18 0.31 -24.58 4.04
C LYS A 18 1.82 -24.74 3.94
N ILE A 19 2.55 -23.70 4.35
CA ILE A 19 4.01 -23.70 4.39
C ILE A 19 4.52 -23.35 5.79
N SER A 20 5.75 -23.77 6.10
CA SER A 20 6.40 -23.45 7.39
C SER A 20 6.56 -21.93 7.55
N ALA A 21 6.57 -21.45 8.79
CA ALA A 21 6.68 -20.02 9.06
C ALA A 21 7.96 -19.37 8.48
N PRO A 22 9.16 -19.98 8.58
CA PRO A 22 10.36 -19.41 7.95
C PRO A 22 10.24 -19.31 6.43
N LYS A 23 9.66 -20.33 5.77
CA LYS A 23 9.42 -20.29 4.32
C LYS A 23 8.41 -19.22 3.94
N PHE A 24 7.39 -19.00 4.77
CA PHE A 24 6.39 -17.96 4.57
C PHE A 24 7.03 -16.57 4.66
N ILE A 25 7.77 -16.30 5.74
CA ILE A 25 8.43 -15.00 5.95
C ILE A 25 9.41 -14.70 4.82
N ASN A 26 10.24 -15.67 4.40
CA ASN A 26 11.17 -15.47 3.28
C ASN A 26 10.45 -15.15 1.95
N ARG A 27 9.29 -15.76 1.71
CA ARG A 27 8.48 -15.45 0.51
C ARG A 27 7.84 -14.07 0.61
N VAL A 28 7.34 -13.68 1.79
CA VAL A 28 6.82 -12.33 2.04
C VAL A 28 7.89 -11.29 1.80
N GLU A 29 9.08 -11.47 2.37
CA GLU A 29 10.22 -10.58 2.20
C GLU A 29 10.57 -10.41 0.71
N LYS A 30 10.82 -11.51 -0.01
CA LYS A 30 11.14 -11.48 -1.45
C LYS A 30 10.05 -10.80 -2.27
N TRP A 31 8.78 -11.07 -1.95
CA TRP A 31 7.66 -10.49 -2.66
C TRP A 31 7.54 -8.98 -2.41
N ILE A 32 7.70 -8.52 -1.17
CA ILE A 32 7.70 -7.09 -0.83
C ILE A 32 8.89 -6.39 -1.49
N VAL A 33 10.09 -6.95 -1.38
CA VAL A 33 11.31 -6.42 -2.01
C VAL A 33 11.10 -6.26 -3.52
N SER A 34 10.53 -7.27 -4.18
CA SER A 34 10.21 -7.19 -5.61
C SER A 34 9.20 -6.08 -5.94
N LYS A 35 8.27 -5.78 -5.04
CA LYS A 35 7.27 -4.72 -5.24
C LYS A 35 7.85 -3.32 -5.02
N ILE A 36 8.67 -3.13 -3.98
CA ILE A 36 9.23 -1.81 -3.67
C ILE A 36 10.36 -1.40 -4.62
N HIS A 37 11.01 -2.36 -5.29
CA HIS A 37 12.02 -2.10 -6.32
C HIS A 37 11.44 -2.09 -7.74
N ASP A 38 10.13 -2.25 -7.91
CA ASP A 38 9.48 -2.12 -9.21
C ASP A 38 9.39 -0.62 -9.56
N PRO A 39 10.12 -0.14 -10.58
CA PRO A 39 10.14 1.28 -10.95
C PRO A 39 8.78 1.77 -11.47
N VAL A 40 7.89 0.86 -11.91
CA VAL A 40 6.52 1.23 -12.30
C VAL A 40 5.67 1.50 -11.07
N MET A 41 5.89 0.74 -9.99
CA MET A 41 5.14 0.91 -8.73
C MET A 41 5.70 2.06 -7.90
N PHE A 42 7.03 2.17 -7.80
CA PHE A 42 7.74 3.21 -7.08
C PHE A 42 8.77 3.87 -8.01
N PRO A 43 8.34 4.89 -8.79
CA PRO A 43 9.24 5.61 -9.66
C PRO A 43 10.40 6.23 -8.88
N THR A 44 11.62 5.91 -9.30
CA THR A 44 12.86 6.50 -8.75
C THR A 44 13.41 7.62 -9.61
N ASP A 45 12.91 7.74 -10.84
CA ASP A 45 13.34 8.77 -11.77
C ASP A 45 12.89 10.16 -11.28
N PRO A 46 13.71 11.21 -11.47
CA PRO A 46 13.34 12.55 -11.09
C PRO A 46 12.07 12.97 -11.84
N VAL A 47 11.13 13.58 -11.11
CA VAL A 47 9.87 14.08 -11.66
C VAL A 47 10.20 15.09 -12.77
N GLN A 48 9.90 14.74 -14.01
CA GLN A 48 10.06 15.64 -15.15
C GLN A 48 8.82 16.53 -15.27
N GLY A 49 8.94 17.78 -14.85
CA GLY A 49 7.89 18.80 -14.96
C GLY A 49 7.17 19.11 -13.64
N ALA A 50 6.34 20.15 -13.66
CA ALA A 50 5.51 20.49 -12.51
C ALA A 50 4.49 19.36 -12.24
N PRO A 51 4.25 18.98 -10.98
CA PRO A 51 3.24 17.98 -10.66
C PRO A 51 1.90 18.41 -11.26
N HIS A 52 1.21 17.48 -11.91
CA HIS A 52 -0.17 17.64 -12.34
C HIS A 52 -1.08 17.62 -11.11
N THR A 53 -0.90 18.60 -10.23
CA THR A 53 -1.94 19.03 -9.31
C THR A 53 -3.09 19.42 -10.22
N PHE A 54 -4.24 18.74 -10.07
CA PHE A 54 -5.44 19.09 -10.82
C PHE A 54 -5.51 20.61 -10.89
N ALA A 55 -5.60 21.15 -12.11
CA ALA A 55 -6.10 22.50 -12.27
C ALA A 55 -7.54 22.42 -11.77
N SER A 56 -7.75 22.60 -10.46
CA SER A 56 -8.99 23.17 -9.97
C SER A 56 -9.22 24.34 -10.89
N GLY A 57 -10.34 24.35 -11.61
CA GLY A 57 -10.75 25.46 -12.46
C GLY A 57 -11.07 26.69 -11.61
N ASP A 58 -10.10 27.13 -10.82
CA ASP A 58 -10.14 28.33 -10.05
C ASP A 58 -9.80 29.47 -11.03
N VAL A 59 -10.76 30.37 -11.16
CA VAL A 59 -10.80 31.49 -12.11
C VAL A 59 -9.87 32.63 -11.67
N SER A 60 -8.87 32.34 -10.83
CA SER A 60 -8.14 33.36 -10.07
C SER A 60 -6.66 33.53 -10.43
N THR A 61 -6.19 33.04 -11.59
CA THR A 61 -4.86 33.36 -12.14
C THR A 61 -4.91 34.41 -13.27
N PRO A 62 -4.96 35.72 -12.95
CA PRO A 62 -4.54 36.75 -13.91
C PRO A 62 -3.01 36.63 -14.06
N PRO A 63 -2.44 36.26 -15.23
CA PRO A 63 -2.74 36.80 -16.56
C PRO A 63 -2.71 35.73 -17.69
N ALA A 64 -3.30 34.55 -17.52
CA ALA A 64 -3.30 33.52 -18.56
C ALA A 64 -4.28 33.86 -19.71
N THR A 65 -3.78 34.51 -20.76
CA THR A 65 -4.53 34.95 -21.95
C THR A 65 -4.82 33.85 -22.98
N THR A 66 -4.48 32.60 -22.70
CA THR A 66 -4.81 31.46 -23.57
C THR A 66 -5.96 30.64 -22.96
N PRO A 67 -7.17 30.67 -23.56
CA PRO A 67 -8.22 29.74 -23.20
C PRO A 67 -7.71 28.31 -23.43
N ILE A 68 -7.62 27.52 -22.37
CA ILE A 68 -7.31 26.09 -22.47
C ILE A 68 -8.49 25.45 -23.21
N ALA A 69 -8.22 24.83 -24.35
CA ALA A 69 -9.24 24.16 -25.15
C ALA A 69 -9.87 23.02 -24.35
N ALA A 70 -11.05 23.24 -23.79
CA ALA A 70 -11.92 22.17 -23.36
C ALA A 70 -12.27 21.35 -24.62
N GLY A 71 -12.00 20.04 -24.61
CA GLY A 71 -12.52 19.13 -25.62
C GLY A 71 -14.04 19.22 -25.71
N PRO A 72 -14.69 18.69 -26.76
CA PRO A 72 -16.14 18.82 -26.95
C PRO A 72 -16.89 18.29 -25.73
N THR A 73 -17.48 19.19 -24.95
CA THR A 73 -18.29 18.88 -23.78
C THR A 73 -19.77 18.94 -24.18
N ASN A 74 -20.48 17.83 -24.00
CA ASN A 74 -21.93 17.78 -24.17
C ASN A 74 -22.59 18.08 -22.82
N LEU A 75 -23.65 18.91 -22.82
CA LEU A 75 -24.45 19.23 -21.63
C LEU A 75 -25.04 17.99 -20.91
N ASN A 76 -25.13 16.86 -21.61
CA ASN A 76 -25.64 15.59 -21.07
C ASN A 76 -24.56 14.67 -20.49
N ALA A 77 -23.28 15.04 -20.54
CA ALA A 77 -22.21 14.21 -20.02
C ALA A 77 -22.00 14.48 -18.51
N SER A 78 -22.04 13.43 -17.70
CA SER A 78 -21.85 13.54 -16.25
C SER A 78 -20.46 14.10 -15.92
N LEU A 79 -20.36 14.88 -14.84
CA LEU A 79 -19.07 15.40 -14.35
C LEU A 79 -18.04 14.26 -14.12
N THR A 80 -18.53 13.08 -13.73
CA THR A 80 -17.74 11.85 -13.54
C THR A 80 -17.13 11.32 -14.85
N THR A 81 -17.84 11.44 -15.98
CA THR A 81 -17.33 11.06 -17.31
C THR A 81 -16.32 12.07 -17.87
N LEU A 82 -16.37 13.34 -17.46
CA LEU A 82 -15.41 14.36 -17.89
C LEU A 82 -14.14 14.40 -17.03
N ALA A 83 -14.23 14.08 -15.74
CA ALA A 83 -13.11 14.17 -14.80
C ALA A 83 -12.06 13.04 -14.98
N GLY A 84 -12.38 12.00 -15.76
CA GLY A 84 -11.57 10.79 -15.89
C GLY A 84 -11.56 9.94 -14.61
N GLN A 85 -11.00 8.74 -14.69
CA GLN A 85 -10.82 7.87 -13.52
C GLN A 85 -9.88 8.54 -12.52
N ASP A 86 -10.25 8.57 -11.24
CA ASP A 86 -9.44 9.11 -10.15
C ASP A 86 -8.95 7.99 -9.22
N TRP A 87 -7.71 8.09 -8.75
CA TRP A 87 -7.11 7.12 -7.84
C TRP A 87 -6.02 7.76 -6.97
N ILE A 88 -5.74 7.13 -5.83
CA ILE A 88 -4.71 7.59 -4.88
C ILE A 88 -3.33 7.51 -5.56
N GLY A 89 -2.64 8.65 -5.59
CA GLY A 89 -1.29 8.77 -6.15
C GLY A 89 -1.24 9.22 -7.62
N LYS A 90 -2.38 9.43 -8.28
CA LYS A 90 -2.46 9.90 -9.68
C LYS A 90 -1.67 11.19 -9.94
N SER A 91 -1.80 12.19 -9.07
CA SER A 91 -1.08 13.48 -9.18
C SER A 91 0.44 13.35 -9.07
N SER A 92 0.91 12.26 -8.48
CA SER A 92 2.32 11.94 -8.29
C SER A 92 2.83 10.90 -9.30
N GLY A 93 2.02 10.53 -10.30
CA GLY A 93 2.39 9.59 -11.34
C GLY A 93 2.32 8.11 -10.95
N PHE A 94 1.73 7.77 -9.79
CA PHE A 94 1.59 6.38 -9.38
C PHE A 94 0.53 5.63 -10.21
N PRO A 95 0.71 4.31 -10.44
CA PRO A 95 -0.25 3.51 -11.18
C PRO A 95 -1.58 3.36 -10.42
N PRO A 96 -2.71 3.09 -11.11
CA PRO A 96 -4.00 2.86 -10.46
C PRO A 96 -4.01 1.73 -9.42
N THR A 97 -3.07 0.79 -9.50
CA THR A 97 -2.94 -0.34 -8.56
C THR A 97 -2.19 0.02 -7.29
N PHE A 98 -1.49 1.16 -7.26
CA PHE A 98 -0.56 1.55 -6.19
C PHE A 98 -1.13 1.34 -4.79
N TYR A 99 -2.31 1.90 -4.52
CA TYR A 99 -2.93 1.80 -3.20
C TYR A 99 -3.27 0.35 -2.82
N LYS A 100 -3.76 -0.45 -3.78
CA LYS A 100 -4.07 -1.88 -3.55
C LYS A 100 -2.81 -2.69 -3.29
N ASP A 101 -1.73 -2.40 -4.00
CA ASP A 101 -0.43 -3.04 -3.79
C ASP A 101 0.14 -2.68 -2.40
N CYS A 102 0.05 -1.41 -1.97
CA CYS A 102 0.40 -0.98 -0.61
C CYS A 102 -0.42 -1.71 0.47
N GLN A 103 -1.73 -1.86 0.27
CA GLN A 103 -2.58 -2.67 1.15
C GLN A 103 -2.12 -4.13 1.20
N GLY A 104 -1.73 -4.70 0.05
CA GLY A 104 -1.17 -6.04 -0.04
C GLY A 104 0.12 -6.21 0.78
N ILE A 105 1.05 -5.25 0.67
CA ILE A 105 2.30 -5.22 1.44
C ILE A 105 2.01 -5.19 2.94
N MET A 106 1.21 -4.22 3.39
CA MET A 106 0.89 -4.04 4.80
C MET A 106 0.18 -5.27 5.38
N LYS A 107 -0.75 -5.88 4.64
CA LYS A 107 -1.44 -7.11 5.05
C LYS A 107 -0.49 -8.28 5.27
N GLN A 108 0.48 -8.48 4.39
CA GLN A 108 1.45 -9.57 4.55
C GLN A 108 2.42 -9.31 5.70
N MET A 109 2.85 -8.06 5.90
CA MET A 109 3.65 -7.67 7.08
C MET A 109 2.88 -7.89 8.39
N PHE A 110 1.59 -7.56 8.43
CA PHE A 110 0.75 -7.80 9.62
C PHE A 110 0.69 -9.27 10.01
N ARG A 111 0.56 -10.18 9.02
CA ARG A 111 0.59 -11.62 9.28
C ARG A 111 1.90 -12.08 9.91
N CYS A 112 3.02 -11.46 9.53
CA CYS A 112 4.31 -11.71 10.19
C CYS A 112 4.28 -11.27 11.65
N TYR A 113 3.84 -10.04 11.95
CA TYR A 113 3.70 -9.56 13.33
C TYR A 113 2.79 -10.48 14.16
N ALA A 114 1.60 -10.81 13.66
CA ALA A 114 0.66 -11.69 14.36
C ALA A 114 1.30 -13.05 14.70
N HIS A 115 2.10 -13.61 13.79
CA HIS A 115 2.84 -14.84 14.07
C HIS A 115 3.93 -14.66 15.12
N LEU A 116 4.68 -13.55 15.10
CA LEU A 116 5.71 -13.27 16.09
C LEU A 116 5.11 -13.14 17.50
N TYR A 117 4.02 -12.40 17.65
CA TYR A 117 3.35 -12.24 18.95
C TYR A 117 2.75 -13.55 19.48
N HIS A 118 2.16 -14.37 18.62
CA HIS A 118 1.53 -15.62 19.08
C HIS A 118 2.51 -16.78 19.26
N GLY A 119 3.51 -16.89 18.40
CA GLY A 119 4.41 -18.05 18.34
C GLY A 119 5.78 -17.81 18.96
N HIS A 120 6.21 -16.55 19.05
CA HIS A 120 7.60 -16.20 19.37
C HIS A 120 7.76 -15.11 20.44
N TRP A 121 6.69 -14.76 21.15
CA TRP A 121 6.76 -13.76 22.21
C TRP A 121 7.76 -14.15 23.31
N LEU A 122 7.60 -15.35 23.87
CA LEU A 122 8.50 -15.85 24.92
C LEU A 122 9.88 -16.18 24.32
N ASP A 123 9.91 -17.03 23.29
CA ASP A 123 11.12 -17.45 22.59
C ASP A 123 11.14 -16.96 21.14
N PRO A 124 12.09 -16.08 20.72
CA PRO A 124 13.20 -15.57 21.51
C PRO A 124 12.91 -14.21 22.21
N PHE A 125 11.88 -13.47 21.80
CA PHE A 125 11.82 -12.01 22.01
C PHE A 125 11.84 -11.56 23.47
N TRP A 126 11.18 -12.29 24.36
CA TRP A 126 11.22 -12.03 25.79
C TRP A 126 12.60 -12.36 26.36
N HIS A 127 13.11 -13.58 26.15
CA HIS A 127 14.37 -14.04 26.73
C HIS A 127 15.60 -13.26 26.28
N ILE A 128 15.60 -12.72 25.05
CA ILE A 128 16.69 -11.87 24.55
C ILE A 128 16.47 -10.37 24.82
N ASN A 129 15.44 -10.02 25.59
CA ASN A 129 15.07 -8.63 25.92
C ASN A 129 14.88 -7.73 24.67
N ARG A 130 14.23 -8.25 23.62
CA ARG A 130 13.91 -7.53 22.36
C ARG A 130 12.42 -7.27 22.16
N HIS A 131 11.59 -7.64 23.13
CA HIS A 131 10.15 -7.45 23.10
C HIS A 131 9.73 -5.96 23.07
N GLU A 132 10.49 -5.06 23.69
CA GLU A 132 10.25 -3.60 23.62
C GLU A 132 10.38 -3.06 22.19
N MET A 133 11.44 -3.49 21.47
CA MET A 133 11.66 -3.08 20.07
C MET A 133 10.55 -3.63 19.17
N LEU A 134 10.14 -4.89 19.38
CA LEU A 134 9.01 -5.48 18.67
C LEU A 134 7.73 -4.65 18.87
N ASN A 135 7.44 -4.24 20.11
CA ASN A 135 6.30 -3.40 20.45
C ASN A 135 6.37 -2.01 19.80
N MET A 136 7.52 -1.35 19.86
CA MET A 136 7.70 -0.03 19.24
C MET A 136 7.42 -0.08 17.73
N CYS A 137 8.03 -1.04 17.02
CA CYS A 137 7.82 -1.22 15.59
C CYS A 137 6.35 -1.57 15.28
N PHE A 138 5.72 -2.40 16.11
CA PHE A 138 4.32 -2.79 15.91
C PHE A 138 3.34 -1.64 16.14
N VAL A 139 3.53 -0.82 17.17
CA VAL A 139 2.69 0.38 17.42
C VAL A 139 2.79 1.34 16.24
N HIS A 140 4.00 1.60 15.75
CA HIS A 140 4.20 2.43 14.57
C HIS A 140 3.49 1.84 13.34
N PHE A 141 3.68 0.54 13.09
CA PHE A 141 3.00 -0.17 12.01
C PHE A 141 1.48 -0.04 12.08
N VAL A 142 0.87 -0.30 13.24
CA VAL A 142 -0.59 -0.24 13.43
C VAL A 142 -1.10 1.19 13.26
N THR A 143 -0.36 2.18 13.75
CA THR A 143 -0.72 3.60 13.61
C THR A 143 -0.80 3.99 12.13
N VAL A 144 0.23 3.65 11.34
CA VAL A 144 0.25 3.91 9.89
C VAL A 144 -0.84 3.13 9.18
N ALA A 145 -1.01 1.84 9.52
CA ALA A 145 -2.01 0.98 8.90
C ALA A 145 -3.44 1.51 9.10
N LYS A 146 -3.76 1.99 10.30
CA LYS A 146 -5.07 2.57 10.62
C LYS A 146 -5.25 3.94 9.98
N TYR A 147 -4.26 4.82 10.10
CA TYR A 147 -4.36 6.19 9.59
C TYR A 147 -4.65 6.24 8.09
N TYR A 148 -3.97 5.39 7.30
CA TYR A 148 -4.16 5.31 5.85
C TYR A 148 -5.11 4.19 5.39
N LYS A 149 -5.79 3.50 6.32
CA LYS A 149 -6.72 2.39 6.04
C LYS A 149 -6.09 1.28 5.17
N LEU A 150 -4.83 0.95 5.44
CA LEU A 150 -4.04 0.00 4.66
C LEU A 150 -4.34 -1.47 5.01
N VAL A 151 -4.87 -1.72 6.21
CA VAL A 151 -5.33 -3.03 6.66
C VAL A 151 -6.75 -2.86 7.19
N ALA A 152 -7.67 -3.74 6.80
CA ALA A 152 -9.05 -3.66 7.25
C ALA A 152 -9.17 -4.05 8.73
N ASP A 153 -10.09 -3.44 9.48
CA ASP A 153 -10.27 -3.71 10.91
C ASP A 153 -10.59 -5.18 11.21
N LYS A 154 -11.27 -5.88 10.28
CA LYS A 154 -11.56 -7.32 10.39
C LYS A 154 -10.30 -8.20 10.26
N GLU A 155 -9.28 -7.71 9.57
CA GLU A 155 -8.03 -8.44 9.33
C GLU A 155 -6.97 -8.19 10.40
N MET A 156 -7.19 -7.18 11.27
CA MET A 156 -6.34 -6.81 12.39
C MET A 156 -6.77 -7.54 13.67
#